data_AF-A0A7W7IHH3-F1
#
_entry.id   AF-A0A7W7IHH3-F1
#
_cell.length_a   1.000
_cell.length_b   1.000
_cell.length_c   1.000
_cell.angle_alpha   90.00
_cell.angle_beta   90.00
_cell.angle_gamma   90.00
#
_symmetry.space_group_name_H-M   'P 1'
#
loop_
_entity.id
_entity.type
_entity.pdbx_description
1 polymer ?
#
loop_
_entity_poly.entity_id
_entity_poly.type
_entity_poly.pdbx_seq_one_letter_code
_entity_poly.pdbx_strand_id
1 'polypeptide(L)' 'MSDWEGERSDGGFRAQRVSGLSEYQVLNGCLGEVRAQDEGELWLLCDAQTRLSERIALAESTRRRP' A
#
# COMPACT_ATOMS: atom_id res chain seq x y z
N MET A 1 -2.31 12.18 1.41
CA MET A 1 -2.35 10.76 1.04
C MET A 1 -3.81 10.35 0.99
N SER A 2 -4.48 10.40 -0.16
CA SER A 2 -5.94 10.14 -0.24
C SER A 2 -6.30 8.69 0.09
N ASP A 3 -5.37 7.77 -0.13
CA ASP A 3 -5.63 6.32 -0.06
C ASP A 3 -5.08 5.69 1.23
N TRP A 4 -4.53 6.50 2.14
CA TRP A 4 -3.92 6.04 3.39
C TRP A 4 -4.37 6.90 4.57
N GLU A 5 -4.77 6.23 5.65
CA GLU A 5 -5.02 6.82 6.95
C GLU A 5 -3.80 6.58 7.83
N GLY A 6 -3.09 7.66 8.16
CA GLY A 6 -1.90 7.63 9.00
C GLY A 6 -2.19 8.02 10.43
N GLU A 7 -1.57 7.33 11.39
CA GLU A 7 -1.62 7.66 12.81
C GLU A 7 -0.22 7.54 13.43
N ARG A 8 0.04 8.36 14.45
CA ARG A 8 1.19 8.16 15.32
C ARG A 8 0.88 6.98 16.25
N SER A 9 1.83 6.05 16.37
CA SER A 9 1.74 4.89 17.25
C SER A 9 2.89 4.91 18.26
N ASP A 10 2.80 4.11 19.32
CA ASP A 10 3.86 4.05 20.32
C ASP A 10 5.16 3.51 19.67
N GLY A 11 6.15 4.40 19.55
CA GLY A 11 7.45 4.09 18.95
C GLY A 11 7.55 4.31 17.44
N GLY A 12 6.60 5.00 16.80
CA GLY A 12 6.73 5.38 15.39
C GLY A 12 5.43 5.84 14.75
N PHE A 13 5.29 5.51 13.47
CA PHE A 13 4.15 5.86 12.64
C PHE A 13 3.59 4.61 11.97
N ARG A 14 2.28 4.61 11.77
CA ARG A 14 1.54 3.55 11.10
C ARG A 14 0.60 4.18 10.10
N ALA A 15 0.43 3.54 8.94
CA ALA A 15 -0.60 3.91 8.00
C ALA A 15 -1.34 2.69 7.49
N GLN A 16 -2.66 2.79 7.41
CA GLN A 16 -3.52 1.77 6.83
C GLN A 16 -4.10 2.25 5.51
N ARG A 17 -4.25 1.35 4.54
CA ARG A 17 -4.95 1.67 3.31
C ARG A 17 -6.44 1.87 3.56
N VAL A 18 -7.00 2.88 2.90
CA VAL A 18 -8.45 3.13 2.87
C VAL A 18 -9.14 2.12 1.94
N SER A 19 -8.49 1.78 0.81
CA SER A 19 -9.01 0.82 -0.17
C SER A 19 -8.51 -0.60 0.09
N GLY A 20 -9.41 -1.58 -0.05
CA GLY A 20 -9.06 -3.00 0.02
C GLY A 20 -8.17 -3.43 -1.15
N LEU A 21 -7.35 -4.44 -0.91
CA LEU A 21 -6.51 -5.08 -1.94
C LEU A 21 -7.20 -6.32 -2.50
N SER A 22 -7.01 -6.60 -3.80
CA SER A 22 -7.40 -7.88 -4.38
C SER A 22 -6.53 -9.02 -3.84
N GLU A 23 -7.02 -10.26 -3.91
CA GLU A 23 -6.22 -11.44 -3.55
C GLU A 23 -4.92 -11.50 -4.38
N TYR A 24 -4.99 -11.15 -5.67
CA TYR A 24 -3.82 -11.08 -6.54
C TYR A 24 -2.81 -10.03 -6.07
N GLN A 25 -3.26 -8.85 -5.62
CA GLN A 25 -2.40 -7.82 -5.05
C GLN A 25 -1.69 -8.29 -3.78
N VAL A 26 -2.42 -8.94 -2.86
CA VAL A 26 -1.85 -9.48 -1.61
C VAL A 26 -0.82 -10.57 -1.91
N LEU A 27 -1.13 -11.51 -2.80
CA LEU A 27 -0.20 -12.58 -3.20
C LEU A 27 1.08 -12.06 -3.86
N ASN A 28 1.06 -10.85 -4.40
CA ASN A 28 2.21 -10.19 -5.02
C ASN A 28 2.83 -9.09 -4.14
N GLY A 29 2.60 -9.13 -2.82
CA GLY A 29 3.33 -8.32 -1.84
C GLY A 29 2.79 -6.91 -1.60
N CYS A 30 1.59 -6.59 -2.07
CA CYS A 30 0.91 -5.36 -1.66
C CYS A 30 0.48 -5.48 -0.20
N LEU A 31 0.75 -4.44 0.59
CA LEU A 31 0.44 -4.40 2.01
C LEU A 31 -0.74 -3.46 2.28
N GLY A 32 -1.64 -3.89 3.17
CA GLY A 32 -2.74 -3.07 3.69
C GLY A 32 -2.33 -2.13 4.83
N GLU A 33 -1.13 -2.33 5.39
CA GLU A 33 -0.56 -1.53 6.47
C GLU A 33 0.95 -1.36 6.24
N VAL A 34 1.47 -0.18 6.56
CA VAL A 34 2.91 0.09 6.66
C VAL A 34 3.24 0.73 8.00
N ARG A 35 4.48 0.54 8.45
CA ARG A 35 5.03 1.13 9.68
C ARG A 35 6.36 1.80 9.37
N ALA A 36 6.64 2.89 10.08
CA ALA A 36 7.84 3.69 9.93
C ALA A 36 8.30 4.27 11.27
N GLN A 37 9.56 4.67 11.36
CA GLN A 37 10.14 5.35 12.52
C GLN A 37 9.79 6.84 12.53
N ASP A 38 9.71 7.45 11.35
CA ASP A 38 9.32 8.85 11.18
C ASP A 38 8.29 9.05 10.06
N GLU A 39 7.70 10.24 10.02
CA GLU A 39 6.63 10.60 9.08
C GLU A 39 7.11 10.63 7.62
N GLY A 40 8.39 11.00 7.38
CA GLY A 40 8.97 11.04 6.04
C GLY A 40 9.15 9.64 5.47
N GLU A 41 9.68 8.73 6.27
CA GLU A 41 9.74 7.30 5.93
C GLU A 41 8.33 6.74 5.70
N LEU A 42 7.36 7.07 6.54
CA LEU A 42 5.97 6.63 6.35
C LEU A 42 5.43 7.05 4.99
N TRP A 43 5.65 8.30 4.61
CA TRP A 43 5.21 8.83 3.32
C TRP A 43 5.82 8.06 2.15
N LEU A 44 7.13 7.79 2.21
CA LEU A 44 7.84 7.04 1.17
C LEU A 44 7.34 5.59 1.06
N LEU A 45 7.08 4.93 2.18
CA LEU A 45 6.54 3.57 2.19
C LEU A 45 5.11 3.52 1.62
N CYS A 46 4.26 4.47 1.98
CA CYS A 46 2.92 4.62 1.41
C CYS A 46 2.97 4.83 -0.11
N ASP A 47 3.81 5.75 -0.61
CA ASP A 47 3.98 6.01 -2.04
C ASP A 47 4.50 4.76 -2.80
N ALA A 48 5.47 4.05 -2.23
CA ALA A 48 5.98 2.80 -2.80
C ALA A 48 4.89 1.72 -2.89
N GLN A 49 4.10 1.55 -1.81
CA GLN A 49 2.99 0.59 -1.78
C GLN A 49 1.83 0.98 -2.71
N THR A 50 1.59 2.28 -2.92
CA THR A 50 0.65 2.76 -3.95
C THR A 50 1.12 2.34 -5.34
N ARG A 51 2.35 2.68 -5.72
CA ARG A 51 2.90 2.35 -7.04
C ARG A 51 2.98 0.84 -7.30
N LEU A 52 3.31 0.05 -6.28
CA LEU A 52 3.29 -1.41 -6.38
C LEU A 52 1.87 -1.89 -6.70
N SER A 53 0.88 -1.47 -5.92
CA SER A 53 -0.51 -1.90 -6.09
C SER A 53 -1.08 -1.58 -7.47
N GLU A 54 -0.74 -0.41 -8.03
CA GLU A 54 -1.17 0.03 -9.35
C GLU A 54 -0.56 -0.85 -10.46
N ARG A 55 0.74 -1.15 -10.36
CA ARG A 55 1.42 -2.03 -11.31
C ARG A 55 0.90 -3.46 -11.24
N ILE A 56 0.62 -3.97 -10.04
CA ILE A 56 0.04 -5.30 -9.87
C ILE A 56 -1.39 -5.36 -10.39
N ALA A 57 -2.20 -4.31 -10.18
CA ALA A 57 -3.53 -4.21 -10.77
C ALA A 57 -3.48 -4.20 -12.31
N LEU A 58 -2.50 -3.51 -12.91
CA LEU A 58 -2.28 -3.54 -14.34
C LEU A 58 -1.92 -4.95 -14.85
N ALA A 59 -1.03 -5.65 -14.15
CA ALA A 59 -0.68 -7.04 -14.46
C ALA A 59 -1.90 -7.97 -14.33
N GLU A 60 -2.70 -7.83 -13.27
CA GLU A 60 -3.94 -8.57 -13.06
C GLU A 60 -4.91 -8.37 -14.22
N SER A 61 -5.08 -7.12 -14.66
CA SER A 61 -5.99 -6.77 -15.76
C SER A 61 -5.55 -7.38 -17.10
N THR A 62 -4.23 -7.50 -17.33
CA THR A 62 -3.68 -8.08 -18.56
C THR A 62 -3.98 -9.58 -18.62
N ARG A 63 -3.94 -10.27 -17.48
CA ARG A 63 -4.28 -11.70 -17.36
C ARG A 63 -5.77 -11.99 -17.60
N ARG A 64 -6.63 -11.00 -17.37
CA ARG A 64 -8.09 -11.09 -17.58
C ARG A 64 -8.50 -10.76 -19.02
N ARG A 65 -7.58 -10.25 -19.85
CA ARG A 65 -7.83 -10.05 -21.28
C ARG A 65 -7.54 -11.35 -22.04
N PRO A 66 -8.44 -11.81 -22.93
CA PRO A 66 -8.23 -13.01 -23.74
C PRO A 66 -7.09 -12.85 -24.74
#